data_AF-A0A4R9WVH7-F1
#
_entry.id   AF-A0A4R9WVH7-F1
#
_cell.length_a   1.000
_cell.length_b   1.000
_cell.length_c   1.000
_cell.angle_alpha   90.00
_cell.angle_beta   90.00
_cell.angle_gamma   90.00
#
_symmetry.space_group_name_H-M   'P 1'
#
loop_
_entity.id
_entity.type
_entity.pdbx_description
1 polymer ?
#
loop_
_entity_poly.entity_id
_entity_poly.type
_entity_poly.pdbx_seq_one_letter_code
_entity_poly.pdbx_strand_id
1 'polypeptide(L)' 'MKKNLSRFCVAAGVAGFALAGSAWAGQAPGAASAPDIAVSHHDRVYAAEQFSNTVSVTDPADNRLL' A
#
# COMPACT_ATOMS: atom_id res chain seq x y z
N MET A 1 38.71 14.05 24.32
CA MET A 1 38.13 12.88 23.60
C MET A 1 36.60 12.95 23.46
N LYS A 2 35.83 13.25 24.52
CA LYS A 2 34.34 13.30 24.46
C LYS A 2 33.73 14.29 23.45
N LYS A 3 34.36 15.46 23.22
CA LYS A 3 33.90 16.47 22.23
C LYS A 3 34.03 15.99 20.77
N ASN A 4 35.01 15.13 20.48
CA ASN A 4 35.26 14.64 19.12
C ASN A 4 34.28 13.50 18.80
N LEU A 5 33.96 12.68 19.80
CA LEU A 5 32.96 11.62 19.72
C LEU A 5 31.56 12.19 19.43
N SER A 6 31.15 13.25 20.13
CA SER A 6 29.86 13.92 19.90
C SER A 6 29.72 14.49 18.49
N ARG A 7 30.78 15.12 17.95
CA ARG A 7 30.79 15.64 16.58
C ARG A 7 30.69 14.52 15.54
N PHE A 8 31.32 13.38 15.81
CA PHE A 8 31.24 12.21 14.93
C PHE A 8 29.83 11.62 14.90
N CYS A 9 29.16 11.52 16.06
CA CYS A 9 27.77 11.06 16.12
C CYS A 9 26.79 11.98 15.39
N VAL A 10 26.98 13.31 15.51
CA VAL A 10 26.14 14.29 14.79
C VAL A 10 26.37 14.19 13.29
N ALA A 11 27.62 14.10 12.84
CA ALA A 11 27.95 13.92 11.42
C ALA A 11 27.35 12.62 10.85
N ALA A 12 27.45 11.51 11.59
CA ALA A 12 26.85 10.24 11.20
C ALA A 12 25.31 10.30 11.15
N GLY A 13 24.67 11.00 12.08
CA GLY A 13 23.22 11.19 12.09
C GLY A 13 22.71 12.01 10.90
N VAL A 14 23.40 13.11 10.56
CA VAL A 14 23.04 13.93 9.39
C VAL A 14 23.27 13.17 8.08
N ALA A 15 24.38 12.43 7.97
CA ALA A 15 24.63 11.58 6.80
C ALA A 15 23.58 10.47 6.63
N GLY A 16 23.17 9.83 7.73
CA GLY A 16 22.11 8.82 7.72
C GLY A 16 20.75 9.39 7.29
N PHE A 17 20.41 10.61 7.72
CA PHE A 17 19.17 11.26 7.33
C PHE A 17 19.18 11.72 5.86
N ALA A 18 20.31 12.22 5.35
CA ALA A 18 20.44 12.62 3.96
C ALA A 18 20.36 11.45 2.96
N LEU A 19 20.70 10.24 3.40
CA LEU A 19 20.61 9.02 2.60
C LEU A 19 19.28 8.27 2.81
N ALA A 20 18.44 8.70 3.74
CA ALA A 20 17.13 8.11 3.95
C ALA A 20 16.20 8.49 2.79
N GLY A 21 15.91 7.53 1.92
CA GLY A 21 14.91 7.69 0.86
C GLY A 21 13.51 7.93 1.45
N SER A 22 12.69 8.71 0.75
CA SER A 22 11.30 8.92 1.17
C SER A 22 10.49 7.63 1.04
N ALA A 23 10.01 7.09 2.15
CA ALA A 23 9.12 5.93 2.16
C ALA A 23 7.67 6.41 2.03
N TRP A 24 7.06 6.20 0.86
CA TRP A 24 5.64 6.43 0.64
C TRP A 24 4.92 5.10 0.83
N ALA A 25 3.87 5.08 1.64
CA ALA A 25 3.04 3.90 1.80
C ALA A 25 2.26 3.67 0.49
N GLY A 26 2.44 2.50 -0.12
CA GLY A 26 1.63 2.07 -1.26
C GLY A 26 0.28 1.54 -0.80
N GLN A 27 -0.58 1.19 -1.77
CA GLN A 27 -1.75 0.38 -1.46
C GLN A 27 -1.26 -0.98 -0.96
N ALA A 28 -1.60 -1.34 0.29
CA ALA A 28 -1.36 -2.69 0.77
C ALA A 28 -2.01 -3.69 -0.20
N PRO A 29 -1.31 -4.75 -0.65
CA PRO A 29 -0.07 -5.31 -0.12
C PRO A 29 1.24 -4.85 -0.81
N GLY A 30 1.18 -3.92 -1.76
CA GLY A 30 2.32 -3.50 -2.58
C GLY A 30 3.10 -2.28 -2.07
N ALA A 31 4.32 -2.11 -2.55
CA ALA A 31 5.07 -0.86 -2.39
C ALA A 31 4.41 0.27 -3.19
N ALA A 32 4.62 1.54 -2.80
CA ALA A 32 4.07 2.68 -3.54
C ALA A 32 4.57 2.80 -5.00
N SER A 33 5.72 2.20 -5.31
CA SER A 33 6.26 2.13 -6.67
C SER A 33 5.76 0.94 -7.48
N ALA A 34 5.01 0.02 -6.87
CA ALA A 34 4.42 -1.09 -7.61
C ALA A 34 3.33 -0.55 -8.56
N PRO A 35 3.21 -1.11 -9.78
CA PRO A 35 2.12 -0.76 -10.66
C PRO A 35 0.77 -1.19 -10.08
N ASP A 36 -0.29 -0.45 -10.43
CA ASP A 36 -1.65 -0.83 -10.09
C ASP A 36 -2.05 -2.16 -10.76
N ILE A 37 -2.88 -2.94 -10.08
CA ILE A 37 -3.46 -4.19 -10.60
C ILE A 37 -4.83 -3.85 -11.18
N ALA A 38 -5.00 -4.07 -12.49
CA ALA A 38 -6.27 -3.83 -13.15
C ALA A 38 -7.34 -4.84 -12.72
N VAL A 39 -8.58 -4.36 -12.58
CA VAL A 39 -9.76 -5.20 -12.39
C VAL A 39 -9.98 -6.07 -13.63
N SER A 40 -10.36 -7.33 -13.42
CA SER A 40 -10.55 -8.32 -14.49
C SER A 40 -11.75 -9.23 -14.25
N HIS A 41 -12.14 -9.99 -15.26
CA HIS A 41 -13.18 -11.02 -15.18
C HIS A 41 -12.86 -12.20 -14.23
N HIS A 42 -11.70 -12.19 -13.56
CA HIS A 42 -11.40 -13.10 -12.46
C HIS A 42 -11.91 -12.60 -11.11
N ASP A 43 -12.12 -11.30 -10.97
CA ASP A 43 -12.54 -10.67 -9.71
C ASP A 43 -14.04 -10.83 -9.48
N ARG A 44 -14.47 -10.84 -8.22
CA ARG A 44 -15.89 -11.01 -7.85
C ARG A 44 -16.24 -10.10 -6.69
N VAL A 45 -17.34 -9.36 -6.84
CA VAL A 45 -17.95 -8.60 -5.74
C VAL A 45 -19.19 -9.35 -5.26
N TYR A 46 -19.18 -9.74 -3.99
CA TYR A 46 -20.31 -10.39 -3.34
C TYR A 46 -21.04 -9.38 -2.47
N ALA A 47 -22.34 -9.21 -2.69
CA ALA A 47 -23.16 -8.32 -1.87
C ALA A 47 -24.33 -9.10 -1.24
N ALA A 48 -24.50 -8.95 0.07
CA ALA A 48 -25.62 -9.51 0.80
C ALA A 48 -26.78 -8.50 0.84
N GLU A 49 -27.99 -8.97 0.55
CA GLU A 49 -29.20 -8.17 0.75
C GLU A 49 -29.55 -8.12 2.25
N GLN A 50 -29.69 -6.93 2.82
CA GLN A 50 -29.94 -6.78 4.26
C GLN A 50 -31.29 -7.33 4.74
N PHE A 51 -32.23 -7.51 3.83
CA PHE A 51 -33.61 -7.92 4.10
C PHE A 51 -33.95 -9.33 3.59
N SER A 52 -32.98 -10.03 2.98
CA SER A 52 -33.21 -11.36 2.41
C SER A 52 -32.01 -12.29 2.64
N ASN A 53 -32.18 -13.57 2.30
CA ASN A 53 -31.09 -14.55 2.34
C ASN A 53 -30.33 -14.63 1.01
N THR A 54 -30.44 -13.60 0.16
CA THR A 54 -29.85 -13.59 -1.17
C THR A 54 -28.46 -12.96 -1.14
N VAL A 55 -27.54 -13.55 -1.90
CA VAL A 55 -26.23 -12.99 -2.22
C VAL A 55 -26.16 -12.78 -3.72
N SER A 56 -25.79 -11.58 -4.16
CA SER A 56 -25.52 -11.28 -5.57
C SER A 56 -24.01 -11.30 -5.83
N VAL A 57 -23.65 -11.73 -7.04
CA VAL A 57 -22.27 -11.75 -7.52
C VAL A 57 -22.16 -10.85 -8.74
N THR A 58 -21.32 -9.83 -8.67
CA THR A 58 -21.07 -8.91 -9.79
C THR A 58 -19.66 -9.15 -10.34
N ASP A 59 -19.55 -9.27 -11.67
CA ASP A 59 -18.31 -9.11 -12.41
C ASP A 59 -17.96 -7.61 -12.47
N PRO A 60 -16.89 -7.17 -11.80
CA PRO A 60 -16.56 -5.75 -11.72
C PRO A 60 -15.85 -5.23 -12.97
N ALA A 61 -15.41 -6.08 -13.90
CA ALA A 61 -14.73 -5.63 -15.12
C ALA A 61 -15.69 -4.94 -16.10
N ASP A 62 -16.96 -5.36 -16.13
CA ASP A 62 -18.01 -4.80 -16.99
C ASP A 62 -19.33 -4.50 -16.26
N ASN A 63 -19.35 -4.60 -14.92
CA ASN A 63 -20.51 -4.40 -14.05
C ASN A 63 -21.69 -5.34 -14.34
N ARG A 64 -21.40 -6.58 -14.74
CA ARG A 64 -22.41 -7.60 -15.05
C ARG A 64 -22.77 -8.45 -13.82
N LEU A 65 -24.06 -8.67 -13.60
CA LEU A 65 -24.54 -9.66 -12.62
C LEU A 65 -24.32 -11.09 -13.14
N LEU A 66 -23.78 -11.97 -12.29
CA LEU A 66 -23.47 -13.38 -12.59
C LEU A 66 -24.47 -14.35 -11.97
#